data_AF-A0A6A4HXS1-F1
#
_entry.id   AF-A0A6A4HXS1-F1
#
_cell.length_a   1.000
_cell.length_b   1.000
_cell.length_c   1.000
_cell.angle_alpha   90.00
_cell.angle_beta   90.00
_cell.angle_gamma   90.00
#
_symmetry.space_group_name_H-M   'P 1'
#
loop_
_entity.id
_entity.type
_entity.pdbx_description
1 polymer ?
#
loop_
_entity_poly.entity_id
_entity_poly.type
_entity_poly.pdbx_seq_one_letter_code
_entity_poly.pdbx_strand_id
1 'polypeptide(L)'
;MSSGNALLNVPLFPEASQLLGQDTWRAFNDRVELNVQVRGLKGYLDGSIPKPTLATYIYMAQTTSLPDSQFPSPGEWTQHERMVASIIYLNCTDPIGVGIKRDNTASKTWQYLIKKYEAHDKQHIHIADTILREHKFNPETTTMEDHEKKRKNLLKSLHNLGGTCNDYQFWMIVIASMPEAWKDYVLNVPGIFSSDVFTYLHCLYLDKVRRNRDTEDDHIKKQVAALFAQHLATHAASSTTLTPKRERPICTNPPCPSKVGHTIDRCWAKGGGAEEKAPKSWKDKYGPNGTKANSKQYHFPHQCLCRCYILPEEHQ
;
A
#
# COMPACT_ATOMS: atom_id res chain seq x y z
N MET A 1 56.42 -39.56 -4.58
CA MET A 1 55.76 -38.34 -5.10
C MET A 1 54.69 -38.78 -6.08
N SER A 2 53.41 -38.79 -5.67
CA SER A 2 52.29 -39.17 -6.54
C SER A 2 51.41 -37.94 -6.74
N SER A 3 51.74 -37.14 -7.76
CA SER A 3 50.99 -35.93 -8.16
C SER A 3 50.35 -36.14 -9.54
N GLY A 4 49.94 -37.37 -9.85
CA GLY A 4 49.40 -37.72 -11.17
C GLY A 4 47.87 -37.71 -11.28
N ASN A 5 47.14 -37.77 -10.16
CA ASN A 5 45.69 -38.07 -10.18
C ASN A 5 44.75 -36.88 -9.93
N ALA A 6 45.26 -35.68 -9.64
CA ALA A 6 44.40 -34.53 -9.32
C ALA A 6 43.83 -33.81 -10.57
N LEU A 7 44.47 -33.97 -11.73
CA LEU A 7 44.13 -33.25 -12.97
C LEU A 7 42.90 -33.80 -13.72
N LEU A 8 42.36 -34.96 -13.33
CA LEU A 8 41.29 -35.63 -14.10
C LEU A 8 39.93 -35.65 -13.41
N ASN A 9 39.80 -35.10 -12.20
CA ASN A 9 38.50 -35.07 -11.53
C ASN A 9 37.65 -33.91 -12.04
N VAL A 10 36.57 -34.24 -12.77
CA VAL A 10 35.58 -33.26 -13.23
C VAL A 10 34.67 -32.89 -12.06
N PRO A 11 34.63 -31.62 -11.63
CA PRO A 11 33.77 -31.19 -10.53
C PRO A 11 32.30 -31.36 -10.91
N LEU A 12 31.51 -31.88 -9.96
CA LEU A 12 30.05 -31.83 -10.00
C LEU A 12 29.57 -30.68 -9.14
N PHE A 13 28.71 -29.85 -9.70
CA PHE A 13 28.09 -28.72 -9.03
C PHE A 13 26.86 -29.19 -8.24
N PRO A 14 26.55 -28.54 -7.11
CA PRO A 14 25.25 -28.70 -6.46
C PRO A 14 24.12 -28.45 -7.45
N GLU A 15 23.00 -29.15 -7.27
CA GLU A 15 21.83 -29.10 -8.16
C GLU A 15 21.36 -27.66 -8.45
N ALA A 16 21.33 -26.81 -7.42
CA ALA A 16 20.97 -25.39 -7.54
C ALA A 16 21.91 -24.54 -8.43
N SER A 17 23.04 -25.09 -8.88
CA SER A 17 24.00 -24.43 -9.76
C SER A 17 24.30 -25.23 -11.03
N GLN A 18 23.55 -26.31 -11.29
CA GLN A 18 23.60 -27.00 -12.57
C GLN A 18 22.75 -26.27 -13.60
N LEU A 19 23.12 -26.38 -14.88
CA LEU A 19 22.38 -25.77 -15.96
C LEU A 19 21.09 -26.55 -16.23
N LEU A 20 19.95 -25.90 -15.96
CA LEU A 20 18.61 -26.38 -16.29
C LEU A 20 17.93 -25.45 -17.30
N GLY A 21 18.16 -24.14 -17.16
CA GLY A 21 17.57 -23.11 -18.00
C GLY A 21 18.07 -21.72 -17.62
N GLN A 22 17.30 -20.67 -17.96
CA GLN A 22 17.67 -19.29 -17.68
C GLN A 22 17.91 -19.03 -16.18
N ASP A 23 17.07 -19.60 -15.32
CA ASP A 23 17.10 -19.30 -13.88
C ASP A 23 18.39 -19.78 -13.18
N THR A 24 19.03 -20.83 -13.69
CA THR A 24 20.28 -21.36 -13.14
C THR A 24 21.51 -20.99 -13.96
N TRP A 25 21.33 -20.34 -15.12
CA TRP A 25 22.41 -19.97 -16.03
C TRP A 25 23.52 -19.20 -15.32
N ARG A 26 23.17 -18.21 -14.49
CA ARG A 26 24.17 -17.37 -13.83
C ARG A 26 25.03 -18.14 -12.83
N ALA A 27 24.39 -18.91 -11.94
CA ALA A 27 25.10 -19.74 -10.97
C ALA A 27 25.96 -20.81 -11.66
N PHE A 28 25.47 -21.37 -12.76
CA PHE A 28 26.24 -22.28 -13.60
C PHE A 28 27.44 -21.58 -14.25
N ASN A 29 27.24 -20.40 -14.84
CA ASN A 29 28.27 -19.63 -15.51
C ASN A 29 29.43 -19.31 -14.56
N ASP A 30 29.12 -18.70 -13.41
CA ASP A 30 30.11 -18.34 -12.38
C ASP A 30 30.93 -19.57 -11.94
N ARG A 31 30.27 -20.73 -11.77
CA ARG A 31 30.96 -21.97 -11.36
C ARG A 31 31.84 -22.55 -12.45
N VAL A 32 31.41 -22.53 -13.72
CA VAL A 32 32.25 -22.97 -14.84
C VAL A 32 33.48 -22.08 -14.93
N GLU A 33 33.30 -20.75 -14.94
CA GLU A 33 34.43 -19.83 -15.01
C GLU A 33 35.42 -20.03 -13.86
N LEU A 34 34.92 -20.11 -12.61
CA LEU A 34 35.78 -20.32 -11.44
C LEU A 34 36.58 -21.63 -11.54
N ASN A 35 35.93 -22.74 -11.90
CA ASN A 35 36.58 -24.04 -11.99
C ASN A 35 37.59 -24.14 -13.15
N VAL A 36 37.31 -23.44 -14.25
CA VAL A 36 38.23 -23.37 -15.37
C VAL A 36 39.42 -22.48 -15.04
N GLN A 37 39.19 -21.31 -14.42
CA GLN A 37 40.24 -20.37 -14.04
C GLN A 37 41.22 -20.94 -13.02
N VAL A 38 40.72 -21.58 -11.95
CA VAL A 38 41.58 -22.18 -10.91
C VAL A 38 42.46 -23.32 -11.45
N ARG A 39 42.09 -23.91 -12.60
CA ARG A 39 42.84 -24.98 -13.27
C ARG A 39 43.74 -24.47 -14.40
N GLY A 40 43.78 -23.17 -14.67
CA GLY A 40 44.52 -22.59 -15.80
C GLY A 40 43.93 -22.94 -17.18
N LEU A 41 42.66 -23.37 -17.24
CA LEU A 41 42.05 -23.90 -18.47
C LEU A 41 41.25 -22.84 -19.27
N LYS A 42 41.34 -21.56 -18.89
CA LYS A 42 40.51 -20.48 -19.46
C LYS A 42 40.62 -20.40 -20.98
N GLY A 43 41.82 -20.61 -21.51
CA GLY A 43 42.07 -20.55 -22.94
C GLY A 43 41.35 -21.61 -23.79
N TYR A 44 40.97 -22.74 -23.19
CA TYR A 44 40.15 -23.76 -23.86
C TYR A 44 38.66 -23.42 -23.81
N LEU A 45 38.21 -22.73 -22.75
CA LEU A 45 36.83 -22.27 -22.58
C LEU A 45 36.49 -21.12 -23.53
N ASP A 46 37.39 -20.15 -23.69
CA ASP A 46 37.17 -19.02 -24.62
C ASP A 46 37.65 -19.32 -26.06
N GLY A 47 38.48 -20.36 -26.23
CA GLY A 47 39.03 -20.78 -27.52
C GLY A 47 40.29 -20.02 -27.95
N SER A 48 40.93 -19.27 -27.04
CA SER A 48 42.21 -18.59 -27.31
C SER A 48 43.39 -19.55 -27.47
N ILE A 49 43.32 -20.78 -26.94
CA ILE A 49 44.32 -21.83 -27.18
C ILE A 49 43.85 -22.72 -28.36
N PRO A 50 44.37 -22.54 -29.58
CA PRO A 50 43.92 -23.28 -30.74
C PRO A 50 44.40 -24.73 -30.72
N LYS A 51 43.67 -25.60 -31.44
CA LYS A 51 44.11 -26.98 -31.65
C LYS A 51 45.45 -27.01 -32.39
N PRO A 52 46.49 -27.69 -31.87
CA PRO A 52 47.78 -27.79 -32.53
C PRO A 52 47.63 -28.48 -33.89
N THR A 53 48.19 -27.88 -34.94
CA THR A 53 48.36 -28.51 -36.25
C THR A 53 49.68 -29.29 -36.30
N LEU A 54 49.74 -30.32 -37.16
CA LEU A 54 50.90 -31.22 -37.27
C LEU A 54 52.22 -30.47 -37.52
N ALA A 55 52.18 -29.38 -38.29
CA ALA A 55 53.34 -28.55 -38.58
C ALA A 55 53.89 -27.79 -37.34
N THR A 56 53.00 -27.36 -36.44
CA THR A 56 53.38 -26.60 -35.23
C THR A 56 54.02 -27.49 -34.16
N TYR A 57 53.67 -28.78 -34.14
CA TYR A 57 54.18 -29.72 -33.14
C TYR A 57 55.63 -30.15 -33.39
N ILE A 58 56.04 -30.31 -34.66
CA ILE A 58 57.38 -30.82 -35.04
C ILE A 58 58.51 -29.94 -34.49
N TYR A 59 58.26 -28.65 -34.25
CA TYR A 59 59.27 -27.70 -33.76
C TYR A 59 59.40 -27.61 -32.23
N MET A 60 58.46 -28.14 -31.44
CA MET A 60 58.21 -27.62 -30.08
C MET A 60 58.24 -28.62 -28.92
N ALA A 61 58.37 -29.94 -29.14
CA ALA A 61 58.15 -30.90 -28.05
C ALA A 61 59.45 -31.43 -27.43
N GLN A 62 59.64 -31.28 -26.10
CA GLN A 62 60.21 -32.32 -25.21
C GLN A 62 59.78 -32.25 -23.71
N THR A 63 58.84 -31.40 -23.28
CA THR A 63 58.45 -31.35 -21.83
C THR A 63 56.97 -31.10 -21.62
N THR A 64 56.40 -31.68 -20.56
CA THR A 64 55.02 -31.43 -20.12
C THR A 64 54.83 -29.95 -19.86
N SER A 65 53.84 -29.35 -20.53
CA SER A 65 53.57 -27.92 -20.43
C SER A 65 52.56 -27.60 -19.33
N LEU A 66 52.58 -26.38 -18.78
CA LEU A 66 51.53 -25.95 -17.87
C LEU A 66 50.16 -25.92 -18.59
N PRO A 67 49.04 -26.09 -17.87
CA PRO A 67 47.71 -26.08 -18.47
C PRO A 67 47.36 -24.80 -19.24
N ASP A 68 47.95 -23.67 -18.91
CA ASP A 68 47.75 -22.38 -19.58
C ASP A 68 48.71 -22.12 -20.76
N SER A 69 49.51 -23.11 -21.14
CA SER A 69 50.41 -23.03 -22.27
C SER A 69 49.65 -22.70 -23.56
N GLN A 70 50.15 -21.71 -24.29
CA GLN A 70 49.62 -21.34 -25.60
C GLN A 70 49.96 -22.37 -26.70
N PHE A 71 50.88 -23.29 -26.41
CA PHE A 71 51.37 -24.28 -27.36
C PHE A 71 51.40 -25.69 -26.76
N PRO A 72 50.24 -26.25 -26.38
CA PRO A 72 50.17 -27.61 -25.85
C PRO A 72 50.50 -28.63 -26.94
N SER A 73 50.97 -29.81 -26.55
CA SER A 73 51.01 -30.96 -27.45
C SER A 73 49.58 -31.37 -27.89
N PRO A 74 49.41 -32.09 -29.01
CA PRO A 74 48.10 -32.58 -29.44
C PRO A 74 47.37 -33.42 -28.36
N GLY A 75 48.12 -34.20 -27.59
CA GLY A 75 47.60 -35.01 -26.49
C GLY A 75 47.12 -34.16 -25.31
N GLU A 76 47.97 -33.24 -24.83
CA GLU A 76 47.62 -32.29 -23.75
C GLU A 76 46.43 -31.42 -24.15
N TRP A 77 46.43 -30.88 -25.37
CA TRP A 77 45.31 -30.08 -25.87
C TRP A 77 44.00 -30.86 -25.83
N THR A 78 44.01 -32.10 -26.32
CA THR A 78 42.82 -32.96 -26.31
C THR A 78 42.35 -33.25 -24.89
N GLN A 79 43.27 -33.50 -23.96
CA GLN A 79 42.93 -33.76 -22.55
C GLN A 79 42.28 -32.54 -21.88
N HIS A 80 42.90 -31.37 -22.00
CA HIS A 80 42.41 -30.12 -21.41
C HIS A 80 41.08 -29.67 -22.02
N GLU A 81 40.97 -29.73 -23.35
CA GLU A 81 39.73 -29.45 -24.08
C GLU A 81 38.59 -30.37 -23.61
N ARG A 82 38.86 -31.68 -23.49
CA ARG A 82 37.86 -32.64 -23.02
C ARG A 82 37.48 -32.41 -21.56
N MET A 83 38.42 -31.98 -20.72
CA MET A 83 38.11 -31.62 -19.35
C MET A 83 37.12 -30.46 -19.27
N VAL A 84 37.36 -29.36 -20.02
CA VAL A 84 36.44 -28.20 -20.02
C VAL A 84 35.09 -28.58 -20.62
N ALA A 85 35.07 -29.34 -21.73
CA ALA A 85 33.83 -29.84 -22.31
C ALA A 85 33.04 -30.71 -21.33
N SER A 86 33.72 -31.57 -20.56
CA SER A 86 33.10 -32.40 -19.52
C SER A 86 32.58 -31.58 -18.34
N ILE A 87 33.29 -30.52 -17.92
CA ILE A 87 32.81 -29.59 -16.87
C ILE A 87 31.46 -29.00 -17.29
N ILE A 88 31.33 -28.55 -18.54
CA ILE A 88 30.08 -27.97 -19.05
C ILE A 88 29.00 -29.05 -19.15
N TYR A 89 29.31 -30.17 -19.80
CA TYR A 89 28.33 -31.19 -20.15
C TYR A 89 27.77 -31.93 -18.93
N LEU A 90 28.63 -32.33 -17.98
CA LEU A 90 28.22 -33.10 -16.80
C LEU A 90 27.49 -32.25 -15.76
N ASN A 91 27.61 -30.93 -15.84
CA ASN A 91 26.91 -29.98 -14.96
C ASN A 91 25.68 -29.35 -15.62
N CYS A 92 25.20 -29.96 -16.70
CA CYS A 92 23.93 -29.63 -17.33
C CYS A 92 22.95 -30.79 -17.09
N THR A 93 21.77 -30.49 -16.54
CA THR A 93 20.78 -31.49 -16.15
C THR A 93 20.20 -32.21 -17.38
N ASP A 94 19.93 -31.45 -18.45
CA ASP A 94 19.53 -31.98 -19.77
C ASP A 94 20.36 -31.33 -20.89
N PRO A 95 21.59 -31.83 -21.15
CA PRO A 95 22.46 -31.27 -22.18
C PRO A 95 21.81 -31.28 -23.57
N ILE A 96 21.02 -32.32 -23.88
CA ILE A 96 20.39 -32.48 -25.19
C ILE A 96 19.25 -31.48 -25.36
N GLY A 97 18.35 -31.36 -24.38
CA GLY A 97 17.25 -30.38 -24.39
C GLY A 97 17.74 -28.93 -24.37
N VAL A 98 18.89 -28.66 -23.73
CA VAL A 98 19.54 -27.34 -23.79
C VAL A 98 20.18 -27.08 -25.16
N GLY A 99 20.43 -28.10 -25.98
CA GLY A 99 21.03 -27.99 -27.31
C GLY A 99 22.55 -28.16 -27.34
N ILE A 100 23.15 -28.69 -26.27
CA ILE A 100 24.57 -29.01 -26.18
C ILE A 100 24.85 -30.32 -26.93
N LYS A 101 25.75 -30.25 -27.93
CA LYS A 101 26.23 -31.42 -28.67
C LYS A 101 27.53 -31.94 -28.08
N ARG A 102 27.66 -33.27 -27.96
CA ARG A 102 28.80 -33.95 -27.32
C ARG A 102 30.12 -33.82 -28.09
N ASP A 103 30.05 -33.58 -29.39
CA ASP A 103 31.17 -33.46 -30.31
C ASP A 103 31.68 -32.03 -30.49
N ASN A 104 30.93 -31.03 -30.01
CA ASN A 104 31.39 -29.64 -30.04
C ASN A 104 32.63 -29.44 -29.17
N THR A 105 33.45 -28.47 -29.56
CA THR A 105 34.49 -27.93 -28.68
C THR A 105 33.85 -27.25 -27.47
N ALA A 106 34.60 -27.20 -26.37
CA ALA A 106 34.23 -26.48 -25.16
C ALA A 106 33.90 -25.03 -25.49
N SER A 107 34.77 -24.35 -26.24
CA SER A 107 34.59 -22.96 -26.66
C SER A 107 33.33 -22.73 -27.49
N LYS A 108 33.03 -23.61 -28.45
CA LYS A 108 31.81 -23.51 -29.28
C LYS A 108 30.55 -23.71 -28.43
N THR A 109 30.59 -24.65 -27.50
CA THR A 109 29.48 -24.88 -26.57
C THR A 109 29.29 -23.68 -25.65
N TRP A 110 30.38 -23.15 -25.09
CA TRP A 110 30.36 -22.00 -24.20
C TRP A 110 29.80 -20.75 -24.87
N GLN A 111 30.27 -20.41 -26.07
CA GLN A 111 29.76 -19.29 -26.85
C GLN A 111 28.27 -19.44 -27.20
N TYR A 112 27.82 -20.66 -27.50
CA TYR A 112 26.39 -20.93 -27.72
C TYR A 112 25.56 -20.63 -26.48
N LEU A 113 26.01 -21.08 -25.30
CA LEU A 113 25.30 -20.87 -24.05
C LEU A 113 25.26 -19.39 -23.66
N ILE A 114 26.39 -18.69 -23.76
CA ILE A 114 26.46 -17.23 -23.56
C ILE A 114 25.43 -16.53 -24.46
N LYS A 115 25.44 -16.80 -25.76
CA LYS A 115 24.51 -16.18 -26.71
C LYS A 115 23.05 -16.49 -26.38
N LYS A 116 22.75 -17.70 -25.90
CA LYS A 116 21.39 -18.15 -25.59
C LYS A 116 20.83 -17.47 -24.35
N TYR A 117 21.62 -17.33 -23.29
CA TYR A 117 21.12 -16.93 -21.98
C TYR A 117 21.48 -15.47 -21.62
N GLU A 118 22.62 -14.93 -22.04
CA GLU A 118 23.08 -13.59 -21.62
C GLU A 118 22.23 -12.45 -22.23
N ALA A 119 21.66 -12.65 -23.43
CA ALA A 119 20.75 -11.66 -24.03
C ALA A 119 19.45 -11.52 -23.21
N HIS A 120 18.95 -12.63 -22.67
CA HIS A 120 17.74 -12.66 -21.85
C HIS A 120 17.99 -12.12 -20.43
N ASP A 121 19.22 -12.28 -19.92
CA ASP A 121 19.63 -11.67 -18.65
C ASP A 121 19.51 -10.15 -18.69
N LYS A 122 19.91 -9.49 -19.78
CA LYS A 122 19.79 -8.03 -19.90
C LYS A 122 18.34 -7.54 -19.79
N GLN A 123 17.40 -8.26 -20.40
CA GLN A 123 15.99 -7.92 -20.33
C GLN A 123 15.43 -8.15 -18.91
N HIS A 124 15.77 -9.27 -18.28
CA HIS A 124 15.35 -9.56 -16.90
C HIS A 124 15.93 -8.57 -15.89
N ILE A 125 17.19 -8.18 -16.05
CA ILE A 125 17.83 -7.12 -15.26
C ILE A 125 17.07 -5.81 -15.42
N HIS A 126 16.73 -5.43 -16.65
CA HIS A 126 15.97 -4.21 -16.91
C HIS A 126 14.58 -4.25 -16.23
N ILE A 127 13.84 -5.36 -16.37
CA ILE A 127 12.53 -5.52 -15.73
C ILE A 127 12.66 -5.44 -14.21
N ALA A 128 13.65 -6.12 -13.61
CA ALA A 128 13.87 -6.09 -12.17
C ALA A 128 14.26 -4.69 -11.65
N ASP A 129 15.08 -3.95 -12.39
CA ASP A 129 15.45 -2.56 -12.07
C ASP A 129 14.22 -1.64 -12.17
N THR A 130 13.39 -1.80 -13.21
CA THR A 130 12.13 -1.07 -13.36
C THR A 130 11.19 -1.35 -12.18
N ILE A 131 10.98 -2.63 -11.81
CA ILE A 131 10.15 -3.00 -10.66
C ILE A 131 10.69 -2.37 -9.36
N LEU A 132 12.01 -2.37 -9.16
CA LEU A 132 12.65 -1.76 -7.98
C LEU A 132 12.37 -0.25 -7.91
N ARG A 133 12.47 0.46 -9.04
CA ARG A 133 12.29 1.93 -9.13
C ARG A 133 10.84 2.36 -9.07
N GLU A 134 9.94 1.60 -9.71
CA GLU A 134 8.53 1.94 -9.84
C GLU A 134 7.70 1.57 -8.62
N HIS A 135 8.14 0.60 -7.83
CA HIS A 135 7.45 0.27 -6.59
C HIS A 135 7.29 1.57 -5.77
N LYS A 136 6.15 1.77 -5.12
CA LYS A 136 5.84 2.93 -4.25
C LYS A 136 5.42 2.49 -2.87
N PHE A 137 5.69 3.32 -1.87
CA PHE A 137 5.19 3.15 -0.52
C PHE A 137 3.70 3.54 -0.47
N ASN A 138 2.87 2.68 0.12
CA ASN A 138 1.48 3.01 0.41
C ASN A 138 1.24 2.94 1.93
N PRO A 139 1.12 4.10 2.61
CA PRO A 139 0.92 4.14 4.07
C PRO A 139 -0.47 3.66 4.52
N GLU A 140 -1.45 3.53 3.61
CA GLU A 140 -2.80 3.07 3.94
C GLU A 140 -2.89 1.54 4.02
N THR A 141 -2.00 0.83 3.33
CA THR A 141 -2.08 -0.63 3.19
C THR A 141 -0.88 -1.37 3.75
N THR A 142 0.23 -0.69 4.03
CA THR A 142 1.49 -1.31 4.47
C THR A 142 2.21 -0.49 5.54
N THR A 143 3.02 -1.16 6.36
CA THR A 143 3.92 -0.52 7.33
C THR A 143 5.23 -0.09 6.67
N MET A 144 6.00 0.79 7.33
CA MET A 144 7.34 1.18 6.83
C MET A 144 8.30 -0.01 6.86
N GLU A 145 8.16 -0.91 7.85
CA GLU A 145 8.93 -2.15 7.97
C GLU A 145 8.68 -3.09 6.78
N ASP A 146 7.41 -3.27 6.39
CA ASP A 146 7.04 -4.09 5.24
C ASP A 146 7.59 -3.50 3.94
N HIS A 147 7.53 -2.18 3.80
CA HIS A 147 8.08 -1.47 2.64
C HIS A 147 9.59 -1.61 2.55
N GLU A 148 10.32 -1.42 3.65
CA GLU A 148 11.77 -1.62 3.71
C GLU A 148 12.14 -3.06 3.32
N LYS A 149 11.45 -4.05 3.90
CA LYS A 149 11.66 -5.46 3.58
C LYS A 149 11.42 -5.73 2.10
N LYS A 150 10.34 -5.19 1.53
CA LYS A 150 10.02 -5.33 0.11
C LYS A 150 11.08 -4.68 -0.78
N ARG A 151 11.57 -3.47 -0.44
CA ARG A 151 12.67 -2.80 -1.15
C ARG A 151 13.95 -3.64 -1.15
N LYS A 152 14.37 -4.11 0.03
CA LYS A 152 15.58 -4.94 0.18
C LYS A 152 15.47 -6.25 -0.61
N ASN A 153 14.29 -6.86 -0.63
CA ASN A 153 14.04 -8.05 -1.44
C ASN A 153 14.11 -7.77 -2.95
N LEU A 154 13.55 -6.66 -3.42
CA LEU A 154 13.65 -6.25 -4.83
C LEU A 154 15.10 -5.96 -5.23
N LEU A 155 15.86 -5.26 -4.37
CA LEU A 155 17.28 -5.01 -4.59
C LEU A 155 18.07 -6.32 -4.68
N LYS A 156 17.80 -7.26 -3.75
CA LYS A 156 18.40 -8.59 -3.77
C LYS A 156 18.06 -9.34 -5.07
N SER A 157 16.82 -9.29 -5.53
CA SER A 157 16.42 -9.91 -6.82
C SER A 157 17.17 -9.30 -8.00
N LEU A 158 17.32 -7.97 -8.03
CA LEU A 158 18.11 -7.29 -9.06
C LEU A 158 19.57 -7.75 -9.04
N HIS A 159 20.20 -7.78 -7.86
CA HIS A 159 21.58 -8.23 -7.69
C HIS A 159 21.75 -9.71 -8.06
N ASN A 160 20.77 -10.57 -7.77
CA ASN A 160 20.77 -11.98 -8.17
C ASN A 160 20.71 -12.18 -9.68
N LEU A 161 20.07 -11.25 -10.41
CA LEU A 161 20.07 -11.24 -11.88
C LEU A 161 21.32 -10.57 -12.48
N GLY A 162 22.10 -9.86 -11.67
CA GLY A 162 23.34 -9.22 -12.08
C GLY A 162 23.21 -7.75 -12.41
N GLY A 163 22.05 -7.18 -12.10
CA GLY A 163 21.90 -5.74 -12.08
C GLY A 163 22.79 -5.11 -11.01
N THR A 164 23.22 -3.89 -11.29
CA THR A 164 24.02 -3.09 -10.37
C THR A 164 23.14 -2.00 -9.77
N CYS A 165 23.26 -1.81 -8.46
CA CYS A 165 22.63 -0.71 -7.74
C CYS A 165 23.44 -0.53 -6.45
N ASN A 166 24.20 0.56 -6.39
CA ASN A 166 24.98 0.89 -5.21
C ASN A 166 24.10 1.53 -4.13
N ASP A 167 24.63 1.67 -2.91
CA ASP A 167 23.82 2.11 -1.77
C ASP A 167 23.26 3.54 -1.95
N TYR A 168 24.04 4.44 -2.57
CA TYR A 168 23.59 5.79 -2.89
C TYR A 168 22.45 5.83 -3.93
N GLN A 169 22.54 5.00 -4.97
CA GLN A 169 21.45 4.85 -5.94
C GLN A 169 20.21 4.27 -5.26
N PHE A 170 20.38 3.30 -4.38
CA PHE A 170 19.29 2.71 -3.63
C PHE A 170 18.64 3.71 -2.66
N TRP A 171 19.43 4.55 -1.99
CA TRP A 171 18.97 5.69 -1.20
C TRP A 171 18.05 6.62 -2.01
N MET A 172 18.48 7.05 -3.21
CA MET A 172 17.65 7.86 -4.11
C MET A 172 16.35 7.16 -4.52
N ILE A 173 16.40 5.85 -4.81
CA ILE A 173 15.22 5.05 -5.14
C ILE A 173 14.24 5.01 -3.98
N VAL A 174 14.73 4.87 -2.75
CA VAL A 174 13.89 4.87 -1.54
C VAL A 174 13.21 6.22 -1.35
N ILE A 175 13.94 7.34 -1.52
CA ILE A 175 13.34 8.69 -1.49
C ILE A 175 12.25 8.82 -2.54
N ALA A 176 12.54 8.44 -3.79
CA ALA A 176 11.59 8.51 -4.90
C ALA A 176 10.39 7.57 -4.73
N SER A 177 10.47 6.60 -3.83
CA SER A 177 9.38 5.66 -3.56
C SER A 177 8.28 6.22 -2.68
N MET A 178 8.53 7.35 -2.01
CA MET A 178 7.58 7.95 -1.08
C MET A 178 6.37 8.52 -1.82
N PRO A 179 5.19 8.51 -1.17
CA PRO A 179 3.98 9.07 -1.76
C PRO A 179 4.10 10.59 -1.93
N GLU A 180 3.34 11.14 -2.88
CA GLU A 180 3.34 12.57 -3.20
C GLU A 180 3.14 13.46 -1.97
N ALA A 181 2.21 13.06 -1.09
CA ALA A 181 1.88 13.78 0.14
C ALA A 181 3.07 13.88 1.14
N TRP A 182 4.14 13.13 0.91
CA TRP A 182 5.32 13.09 1.77
C TRP A 182 6.52 13.81 1.17
N LYS A 183 6.40 14.38 -0.05
CA LYS A 183 7.51 15.02 -0.78
C LYS A 183 8.26 16.05 0.06
N ASP A 184 7.56 16.96 0.71
CA ASP A 184 8.18 18.03 1.51
C ASP A 184 9.01 17.49 2.67
N TYR A 185 8.63 16.33 3.22
CA TYR A 185 9.35 15.69 4.33
C TYR A 185 10.61 14.96 3.86
N VAL A 186 10.69 14.58 2.58
CA VAL A 186 11.83 13.82 2.03
C VAL A 186 12.79 14.66 1.19
N LEU A 187 12.56 15.97 1.09
CA LEU A 187 13.52 16.90 0.48
C LEU A 187 14.83 17.01 1.26
N ASN A 188 14.79 16.83 2.59
CA ASN A 188 15.93 17.05 3.48
C ASN A 188 16.22 15.81 4.36
N VAL A 189 16.21 14.62 3.75
CA VAL A 189 16.60 13.39 4.46
C VAL A 189 18.08 13.50 4.88
N PRO A 190 18.41 13.31 6.17
CA PRO A 190 19.80 13.32 6.61
C PRO A 190 20.56 12.11 6.07
N GLY A 191 21.85 12.30 5.79
CA GLY A 191 22.74 11.23 5.30
C GLY A 191 22.63 10.97 3.79
N ILE A 192 23.38 9.98 3.33
CA ILE A 192 23.47 9.59 1.90
C ILE A 192 23.37 8.07 1.70
N PHE A 193 23.16 7.31 2.78
CA PHE A 193 23.10 5.86 2.76
C PHE A 193 21.66 5.38 2.91
N SER A 194 21.39 4.17 2.41
CA SER A 194 20.05 3.58 2.49
C SER A 194 19.60 3.36 3.94
N SER A 195 20.54 3.10 4.84
CA SER A 195 20.27 2.96 6.27
C SER A 195 19.74 4.26 6.89
N ASP A 196 20.35 5.40 6.57
CA ASP A 196 19.96 6.72 7.08
C ASP A 196 18.51 7.06 6.68
N VAL A 197 18.18 6.86 5.39
CA VAL A 197 16.82 7.16 4.90
C VAL A 197 15.78 6.24 5.52
N PHE A 198 16.06 4.95 5.70
CA PHE A 198 15.09 4.08 6.37
C PHE A 198 14.90 4.47 7.84
N THR A 199 15.97 4.77 8.58
CA THR A 199 15.85 5.28 9.95
C THR A 199 14.99 6.54 10.01
N TYR A 200 15.23 7.51 9.12
CA TYR A 200 14.44 8.73 9.05
C TYR A 200 12.96 8.46 8.74
N LEU A 201 12.69 7.62 7.73
CA LEU A 201 11.34 7.28 7.30
C LEU A 201 10.55 6.51 8.35
N HIS A 202 11.20 5.64 9.12
CA HIS A 202 10.59 4.96 10.27
C HIS A 202 10.13 5.96 11.33
N CYS A 203 10.99 6.91 11.70
CA CYS A 203 10.61 7.96 12.64
C CYS A 203 9.43 8.81 12.11
N LEU A 204 9.48 9.20 10.84
CA LEU A 204 8.41 9.96 10.19
C LEU A 204 7.08 9.20 10.18
N TYR A 205 7.12 7.91 9.84
CA TYR A 205 5.94 7.04 9.83
C TYR A 205 5.33 6.94 11.24
N LEU A 206 6.13 6.68 12.27
CA LEU A 206 5.63 6.59 13.66
C LEU A 206 5.01 7.90 14.13
N ASP A 207 5.61 9.06 13.81
CA ASP A 207 5.07 10.38 14.14
C ASP A 207 3.72 10.64 13.43
N LYS A 208 3.58 10.22 12.17
CA LYS A 208 2.32 10.30 11.42
C LYS A 208 1.25 9.35 11.96
N VAL A 209 1.60 8.09 12.23
CA VAL A 209 0.67 7.10 12.81
C VAL A 209 0.19 7.55 14.19
N ARG A 210 1.09 8.07 15.03
CA ARG A 210 0.73 8.63 16.34
C ARG A 210 -0.27 9.78 16.21
N ARG A 211 0.01 10.75 15.35
CA ARG A 211 -0.90 11.88 15.12
C ARG A 211 -2.27 11.44 14.60
N ASN A 212 -2.32 10.46 13.71
CA ASN A 212 -3.60 9.94 13.20
C ASN A 212 -4.43 9.32 14.33
N ARG A 213 -3.81 8.51 15.22
CA ARG A 213 -4.49 7.94 16.39
C ARG A 213 -5.00 9.03 17.34
N ASP A 214 -4.18 10.04 17.64
CA ASP A 214 -4.57 11.14 18.52
C ASP A 214 -5.77 11.92 17.94
N THR A 215 -5.81 12.10 16.61
CA THR A 215 -6.90 12.79 15.91
C THR A 215 -8.18 11.95 15.86
N GLU A 216 -8.04 10.65 15.63
CA GLU A 216 -9.15 9.70 15.61
C GLU A 216 -9.77 9.54 17.00
N ASP A 217 -8.94 9.45 18.05
CA ASP A 217 -9.39 9.44 19.45
C ASP A 217 -10.11 10.74 19.82
N ASP A 218 -9.61 11.90 19.40
CA ASP A 218 -10.28 13.19 19.64
C ASP A 218 -11.63 13.28 18.90
N HIS A 219 -11.68 12.78 17.66
CA HIS A 219 -12.91 12.71 16.89
C HIS A 219 -13.95 11.77 17.54
N ILE A 220 -13.54 10.59 18.00
CA ILE A 220 -14.40 9.65 18.71
C ILE A 220 -14.88 10.27 20.03
N LYS A 221 -14.00 10.92 20.80
CA LYS A 221 -14.38 11.63 22.03
C LYS A 221 -15.43 12.72 21.76
N LYS A 222 -15.28 13.50 20.68
CA LYS A 222 -16.24 14.51 20.27
C LYS A 222 -17.58 13.90 19.86
N GLN A 223 -17.59 12.80 19.10
CA GLN A 223 -18.82 12.09 18.72
C GLN A 223 -19.53 11.53 19.96
N VAL A 224 -18.79 10.91 20.87
CA VAL A 224 -19.34 10.38 22.13
C VAL A 224 -19.94 11.52 22.96
N ALA A 225 -19.22 12.64 23.14
CA ALA A 225 -19.72 13.81 23.85
C ALA A 225 -21.00 14.39 23.21
N ALA A 226 -21.05 14.46 21.88
CA ALA A 226 -22.22 14.92 21.15
C ALA A 226 -23.44 14.00 21.33
N LEU A 227 -23.25 12.67 21.30
CA LEU A 227 -24.30 11.69 21.57
C LEU A 227 -24.81 11.78 23.01
N PHE A 228 -23.91 11.93 24.00
CA PHE A 228 -24.29 12.15 25.39
C PHE A 228 -25.09 13.46 25.55
N ALA A 229 -24.67 14.55 24.92
CA ALA A 229 -25.39 15.82 24.94
C ALA A 229 -26.79 15.70 24.29
N GLN A 230 -26.91 14.98 23.18
CA GLN A 230 -28.20 14.72 22.54
C GLN A 230 -29.12 13.88 23.42
N HIS A 231 -28.59 12.86 24.09
CA HIS A 231 -29.35 12.04 25.04
C HIS A 231 -29.84 12.87 26.24
N LEU A 232 -28.98 13.72 26.81
CA LEU A 232 -29.36 14.66 27.88
C LEU A 232 -30.42 15.67 27.41
N ALA A 233 -30.29 16.23 26.21
CA ALA A 233 -31.28 17.14 25.63
C ALA A 233 -32.63 16.45 25.37
N THR A 234 -32.60 15.18 24.96
CA THR A 234 -33.81 14.38 24.75
C THR A 234 -34.47 14.04 26.08
N HIS A 235 -33.71 13.67 27.10
CA HIS A 235 -34.23 13.49 28.46
C HIS A 235 -34.76 14.80 29.07
N ALA A 236 -34.11 15.93 28.84
CA ALA A 236 -34.60 17.24 29.27
C ALA A 236 -35.90 17.64 28.53
N ALA A 237 -36.02 17.33 27.23
CA ALA A 237 -37.24 17.53 26.46
C ALA A 237 -38.36 16.55 26.85
N SER A 238 -38.03 15.31 27.23
CA SER A 238 -38.97 14.35 27.83
C SER A 238 -39.37 14.74 29.25
N SER A 239 -38.56 15.55 29.93
CA SER A 239 -38.87 16.19 31.21
C SER A 239 -39.52 17.56 31.06
N THR A 240 -40.14 17.83 29.90
CA THR A 240 -41.11 18.93 29.81
C THR A 240 -42.35 18.51 30.60
N THR A 241 -42.37 18.91 31.87
CA THR A 241 -43.58 19.00 32.68
C THR A 241 -44.72 19.53 31.81
N LEU A 242 -45.77 18.72 31.68
CA LEU A 242 -47.05 19.08 31.08
C LEU A 242 -47.37 20.54 31.43
N THR A 243 -47.33 21.42 30.44
CA THR A 243 -47.97 22.73 30.56
C THR A 243 -49.43 22.47 30.96
N PRO A 244 -49.91 22.91 32.13
CA PRO A 244 -51.28 22.64 32.52
C PRO A 244 -52.17 23.37 31.52
N LYS A 245 -53.04 22.62 30.83
CA LYS A 245 -54.18 23.20 30.12
C LYS A 245 -54.91 24.05 31.16
N ARG A 246 -54.87 25.38 31.01
CA ARG A 246 -55.62 26.31 31.86
C ARG A 246 -57.11 26.04 31.62
N GLU A 247 -57.69 25.16 32.42
CA GLU A 247 -59.13 25.05 32.54
C GLU A 247 -59.66 26.41 32.98
N ARG A 248 -60.50 27.04 32.14
CA ARG A 248 -61.09 28.32 32.48
C ARG A 248 -62.12 28.08 33.56
N PRO A 249 -62.05 28.75 34.73
CA PRO A 249 -63.00 28.53 35.80
C PRO A 249 -64.43 28.83 35.32
N ILE A 250 -65.39 27.98 35.69
CA ILE A 250 -66.80 28.11 35.33
C ILE A 250 -67.59 28.59 36.55
N CYS A 251 -68.37 29.64 36.38
CA CYS A 251 -69.21 30.24 37.41
C CYS A 251 -70.53 29.47 37.53
N THR A 252 -70.87 29.07 38.75
CA THR A 252 -72.10 28.33 39.07
C THR A 252 -73.30 29.24 39.36
N ASN A 253 -73.12 30.57 39.43
CA ASN A 253 -74.20 31.51 39.75
C ASN A 253 -75.26 31.53 38.63
N PRO A 254 -76.52 31.12 38.87
CA PRO A 254 -77.56 31.05 37.85
C PRO A 254 -77.84 32.38 37.10
N PRO A 255 -77.93 33.55 37.76
CA PRO A 255 -78.11 34.85 37.10
C PRO A 255 -76.84 35.42 36.44
N CYS A 256 -75.72 34.68 36.40
CA CYS A 256 -74.50 35.17 35.78
C CYS A 256 -74.62 35.25 34.24
N PRO A 257 -74.34 36.41 33.61
CA PRO A 257 -74.44 36.57 32.16
C PRO A 257 -73.30 35.89 31.37
N SER A 258 -72.18 35.52 32.00
CA SER A 258 -71.09 34.78 31.35
C SER A 258 -70.47 33.77 32.31
N LYS A 259 -70.81 32.49 32.13
CA LYS A 259 -70.38 31.44 33.06
C LYS A 259 -68.92 31.03 32.92
N VAL A 260 -68.14 31.58 31.99
CA VAL A 260 -66.76 31.13 31.74
C VAL A 260 -65.76 32.23 32.05
N GLY A 261 -64.67 31.89 32.73
CA GLY A 261 -63.56 32.79 33.03
C GLY A 261 -63.52 33.31 34.47
N HIS A 262 -64.49 32.95 35.33
CA HIS A 262 -64.50 33.28 36.76
C HIS A 262 -65.30 32.24 37.59
N THR A 263 -65.11 32.22 38.91
CA THR A 263 -65.89 31.42 39.87
C THR A 263 -67.01 32.24 40.51
N ILE A 264 -67.96 31.61 41.22
CA ILE A 264 -69.07 32.30 41.89
C ILE A 264 -68.60 33.39 42.88
N ASP A 265 -67.46 33.17 43.55
CA ASP A 265 -66.89 34.13 44.52
C ASP A 265 -66.44 35.43 43.85
N ARG A 266 -66.07 35.37 42.57
CA ARG A 266 -65.64 36.53 41.77
C ARG A 266 -66.74 37.04 40.86
N CYS A 267 -67.97 36.55 41.00
CA CYS A 267 -69.10 36.93 40.18
C CYS A 267 -69.70 38.26 40.67
N TRP A 268 -69.93 39.17 39.71
CA TRP A 268 -70.55 40.48 39.94
C TRP A 268 -72.07 40.48 39.79
N ALA A 269 -72.65 39.38 39.31
CA ALA A 269 -74.10 39.25 39.21
C ALA A 269 -74.73 39.09 40.58
N LYS A 270 -76.03 39.40 40.68
CA LYS A 270 -76.82 39.29 41.91
C LYS A 270 -76.64 37.91 42.55
N GLY A 271 -76.35 37.87 43.85
CA GLY A 271 -76.05 36.64 44.60
C GLY A 271 -74.64 36.07 44.39
N GLY A 272 -73.76 36.76 43.65
CA GLY A 272 -72.35 36.41 43.49
C GLY A 272 -71.48 37.00 44.60
N GLY A 273 -70.34 36.35 44.92
CA GLY A 273 -69.47 36.75 46.04
C GLY A 273 -68.79 38.11 45.89
N ALA A 274 -68.86 38.72 44.70
CA ALA A 274 -68.30 40.03 44.40
C ALA A 274 -69.35 41.04 43.90
N GLU A 275 -70.65 40.80 44.13
CA GLU A 275 -71.76 41.65 43.66
C GLU A 275 -71.53 43.15 43.93
N GLU A 276 -71.16 43.51 45.15
CA GLU A 276 -70.98 44.93 45.53
C GLU A 276 -69.77 45.59 44.86
N LYS A 277 -68.80 44.78 44.42
CA LYS A 277 -67.54 45.20 43.79
C LYS A 277 -67.64 45.36 42.28
N ALA A 278 -68.84 45.24 41.70
CA ALA A 278 -69.03 45.34 40.26
C ALA A 278 -68.61 46.74 39.74
N PRO A 279 -67.77 46.83 38.70
CA PRO A 279 -67.38 48.10 38.09
C PRO A 279 -68.59 48.83 37.52
N LYS A 280 -68.51 50.17 37.45
CA LYS A 280 -69.59 51.02 36.92
C LYS A 280 -70.03 50.59 35.51
N SER A 281 -69.07 50.33 34.62
CA SER A 281 -69.33 49.86 33.24
C SER A 281 -70.06 48.51 33.17
N TRP A 282 -69.90 47.65 34.16
CA TRP A 282 -70.63 46.38 34.24
C TRP A 282 -72.05 46.60 34.77
N LYS A 283 -72.20 47.42 35.82
CA LYS A 283 -73.51 47.81 36.38
C LYS A 283 -74.37 48.52 35.34
N ASP A 284 -73.77 49.36 34.49
CA ASP A 284 -74.46 50.06 33.41
C ASP A 284 -74.97 49.09 32.33
N LYS A 285 -74.26 47.98 32.11
CA LYS A 285 -74.59 46.98 31.07
C LYS A 285 -75.57 45.90 31.54
N TYR A 286 -75.52 45.50 32.81
CA TYR A 286 -76.26 44.35 33.34
C TYR A 286 -77.13 44.67 34.56
N GLY A 287 -77.17 45.93 35.01
CA GLY A 287 -78.05 46.39 36.08
C GLY A 287 -79.50 46.59 35.60
N PRO A 288 -80.43 46.87 36.53
CA PRO A 288 -81.87 46.97 36.24
C PRO A 288 -82.25 48.08 35.23
N ASN A 289 -81.36 49.05 34.97
CA ASN A 289 -81.57 50.14 34.01
C ASN A 289 -80.69 50.02 32.74
N GLY A 290 -80.04 48.86 32.50
CA GLY A 290 -79.13 48.67 31.38
C GLY A 290 -79.84 48.47 30.03
N THR A 291 -79.44 49.23 29.02
CA THR A 291 -79.92 49.12 27.63
C THR A 291 -79.31 47.88 26.96
N LYS A 292 -80.15 46.91 26.55
CA LYS A 292 -79.70 45.70 25.84
C LYS A 292 -79.20 46.06 24.43
N ALA A 293 -77.89 45.93 24.18
CA ALA A 293 -77.34 45.94 22.82
C ALA A 293 -76.79 44.55 22.46
N ASN A 294 -77.22 44.08 21.28
CA ASN A 294 -77.15 42.71 20.79
C ASN A 294 -75.74 42.29 20.33
N SER A 295 -75.53 40.98 20.27
CA SER A 295 -74.28 40.28 19.95
C SER A 295 -73.72 40.57 18.56
N LYS A 296 -72.37 40.62 18.44
CA LYS A 296 -71.67 40.36 17.17
C LYS A 296 -70.60 39.30 17.37
N GLN A 297 -70.75 38.27 16.55
CA GLN A 297 -69.95 37.06 16.40
C GLN A 297 -68.86 37.36 15.37
N TYR A 298 -67.58 37.17 15.72
CA TYR A 298 -66.49 37.23 14.74
C TYR A 298 -65.79 35.87 14.64
N HIS A 299 -65.75 35.43 13.39
CA HIS A 299 -65.25 34.18 12.84
C HIS A 299 -63.75 34.35 12.52
N PHE A 300 -62.90 33.38 12.85
CA PHE A 300 -61.51 33.29 12.41
C PHE A 300 -61.38 32.07 11.49
N PRO A 301 -60.82 32.17 10.27
CA PRO A 301 -60.43 31.01 9.50
C PRO A 301 -58.93 30.70 9.69
N HIS A 302 -58.64 29.44 10.03
CA HIS A 302 -57.39 28.76 9.71
C HIS A 302 -57.37 28.44 8.21
N GLN A 303 -56.21 28.51 7.56
CA GLN A 303 -55.63 27.34 6.88
C GLN A 303 -54.25 27.63 6.27
N CYS A 304 -53.32 26.72 6.59
CA CYS A 304 -52.09 26.45 5.88
C CYS A 304 -52.37 25.96 4.46
N LEU A 305 -51.39 26.08 3.55
CA LEU A 305 -50.97 24.97 2.67
C LEU A 305 -49.65 25.31 1.96
N CYS A 306 -48.61 24.57 2.32
CA CYS A 306 -47.41 24.37 1.51
C CYS A 306 -47.77 23.57 0.25
N ARG A 307 -47.18 23.92 -0.90
CA ARG A 307 -47.13 23.01 -2.06
C ARG A 307 -45.77 23.11 -2.75
N CYS A 308 -45.10 21.96 -2.77
CA CYS A 308 -43.82 21.71 -3.44
C CYS A 308 -43.97 21.77 -4.96
N TYR A 309 -42.93 22.26 -5.63
CA TYR A 309 -42.75 22.25 -7.09
C TYR A 309 -41.94 21.02 -7.52
N ILE A 310 -42.46 20.23 -8.47
CA ILE A 310 -41.70 19.36 -9.39
C ILE A 310 -42.45 19.36 -10.74
N LEU A 311 -41.75 19.73 -11.81
CA LEU A 311 -42.10 19.57 -13.23
C LEU A 311 -40.78 19.48 -14.05
N PRO A 312 -40.78 18.93 -15.29
CA PRO A 312 -40.06 17.69 -15.60
C PRO A 312 -39.02 17.80 -16.74
N GLU A 313 -38.40 16.65 -17.04
CA GLU A 313 -37.51 16.32 -18.16
C GLU A 313 -38.02 16.78 -19.55
N GLU A 314 -37.10 17.31 -20.35
CA GLU A 314 -37.26 17.48 -21.81
C GLU A 314 -36.32 16.52 -22.55
N HIS A 315 -36.89 15.84 -23.54
CA HIS A 315 -36.23 15.09 -24.60
C HIS A 315 -35.48 16.02 -25.56
N GLN A 316 -34.20 15.72 -25.84
CA GLN A 316 -33.70 15.49 -27.20
C GLN A 316 -32.34 14.79 -27.18
#